data_AF-A0A2G9V760-F1
#
_entry.id   AF-A0A2G9V760-F1
#
_cell.length_a   1.000
_cell.length_b   1.000
_cell.length_c   1.000
_cell.angle_alpha   90.00
_cell.angle_beta   90.00
_cell.angle_gamma   90.00
#
_symmetry.space_group_name_H-M   'P 1'
#
loop_
_entity.id
_entity.type
_entity.pdbx_description
1 polymer ?
#
loop_
_entity_poly.entity_id
_entity_poly.type
_entity_poly.pdbx_seq_one_letter_code
_entity_poly.pdbx_strand_id
1 'polypeptide(L)'
;MGMLFGRGVYKADNQGVIDLAKTAPLRGTYAGVRPMGLFEGLMPSDKFRFGNYCKCTPPDPFHFDLELRDDACKLLQSTPLIKRWLHPAVLRKEIEEDGICGTLFLPPGKTH
;
A
#
# COMPACT_ATOMS: atom_id res chain seq x y z
N MET A 1 -8.23 -2.81 -12.15
CA MET A 1 -6.91 -2.81 -11.49
C MET A 1 -6.49 -4.26 -11.30
N GLY A 2 -5.28 -4.66 -11.70
CA GLY A 2 -4.77 -5.98 -11.32
C GLY A 2 -4.54 -6.03 -9.81
N MET A 3 -4.64 -7.21 -9.20
CA MET A 3 -4.38 -7.38 -7.77
C MET A 3 -2.87 -7.45 -7.53
N LEU A 4 -2.37 -6.62 -6.62
CA LEU A 4 -1.04 -6.73 -6.05
C LEU A 4 -1.13 -7.46 -4.71
N PHE A 5 -0.08 -8.19 -4.35
CA PHE A 5 -0.01 -8.85 -3.06
C PHE A 5 1.40 -8.76 -2.47
N GLY A 6 1.48 -8.72 -1.15
CA GLY A 6 2.71 -8.84 -0.38
C GLY A 6 2.51 -9.94 0.65
N ARG A 7 3.55 -10.74 0.93
CA ARG A 7 3.46 -11.83 1.89
C ARG A 7 4.76 -11.94 2.67
N GLY A 8 4.66 -12.19 3.97
CA GLY A 8 5.77 -12.61 4.82
C GLY A 8 5.33 -13.74 5.73
N VAL A 9 6.19 -14.73 5.91
CA VAL A 9 6.03 -15.78 6.93
C VAL A 9 6.94 -15.42 8.09
N TYR A 10 6.39 -15.32 9.29
CA TYR A 10 7.11 -14.90 10.49
C TYR A 10 7.01 -15.98 11.55
N LYS A 11 7.99 -15.97 12.46
CA LYS A 11 7.88 -16.69 13.72
C LYS A 11 7.52 -15.66 14.79
N ALA A 12 6.41 -15.87 15.47
CA ALA A 12 6.07 -15.07 16.65
C ALA A 12 7.09 -15.31 17.77
N ASP A 13 7.30 -14.31 18.61
CA ASP A 13 8.13 -14.44 19.80
C ASP A 13 7.46 -15.32 20.89
N ASN A 14 8.12 -15.47 22.03
CA ASN A 14 7.62 -16.28 23.15
C ASN A 14 6.32 -15.73 23.77
N GLN A 15 5.92 -14.50 23.43
CA GLN A 15 4.65 -13.89 23.85
C GLN A 15 3.58 -13.98 22.74
N GLY A 16 3.88 -14.59 21.60
CA GLY A 16 2.97 -14.68 20.46
C GLY A 16 2.89 -13.40 19.63
N VAL A 17 3.88 -12.51 19.73
CA VAL A 17 3.90 -11.23 19.02
C VAL A 17 4.80 -11.30 17.79
N ILE A 18 4.34 -10.69 16.70
CA ILE A 18 5.14 -10.43 15.49
C ILE A 18 5.33 -8.92 15.38
N ASP A 19 6.50 -8.43 15.76
CA ASP A 19 6.89 -7.02 15.58
C ASP A 19 7.68 -6.87 14.28
N LEU A 20 7.06 -6.30 13.25
CA LEU A 20 7.66 -6.10 11.92
C LEU A 20 8.83 -5.11 11.93
N ALA A 21 8.97 -4.28 12.98
CA ALA A 21 10.11 -3.38 13.13
C ALA A 21 11.36 -4.06 13.69
N LYS A 22 11.23 -5.30 14.17
CA LYS A 22 12.33 -6.07 14.78
C LYS A 22 12.53 -7.44 14.14
N THR A 23 11.49 -7.97 13.49
CA THR A 23 11.46 -9.35 12.99
C THR A 23 11.48 -9.35 11.48
N ALA A 24 12.51 -9.94 10.89
CA ALA A 24 12.54 -10.22 9.46
C ALA A 24 11.62 -11.41 9.12
N PRO A 25 10.98 -11.43 7.95
CA PRO A 25 10.27 -12.62 7.50
C PRO A 25 11.26 -13.76 7.27
N LEU A 26 10.86 -14.99 7.60
CA LEU A 26 11.58 -16.22 7.27
C LEU A 26 11.59 -16.46 5.75
N ARG A 27 10.49 -16.10 5.09
CA ARG A 27 10.32 -16.13 3.63
C ARG A 27 9.16 -15.22 3.23
N GLY A 28 9.13 -14.78 1.98
CA GLY A 28 8.09 -13.88 1.52
C GLY A 28 8.45 -13.14 0.25
N THR A 29 7.73 -12.05 0.00
CA THR A 29 7.98 -11.12 -1.11
C THR A 29 9.03 -10.06 -0.78
N TYR A 30 9.58 -10.08 0.44
CA TYR A 30 10.69 -9.25 0.86
C TYR A 30 11.57 -9.98 1.90
N ALA A 31 12.74 -9.43 2.22
CA ALA A 31 13.70 -9.97 3.19
C ALA A 31 14.29 -8.88 4.08
N GLY A 32 14.87 -9.26 5.21
CA GLY A 32 15.43 -8.33 6.21
C GLY A 32 14.37 -7.64 7.06
N VAL A 33 14.81 -6.89 8.08
CA VAL A 33 13.92 -6.15 8.99
C VAL A 33 13.46 -4.87 8.28
N ARG A 34 12.23 -4.90 7.76
CA ARG A 34 11.60 -3.78 7.05
C ARG A 34 10.15 -3.62 7.50
N PRO A 35 9.82 -2.65 8.37
CA PRO A 35 8.45 -2.44 8.86
C PRO A 35 7.41 -2.31 7.74
N MET A 36 7.79 -1.67 6.62
CA MET A 36 6.95 -1.46 5.44
C MET A 36 7.14 -2.52 4.35
N GLY A 37 7.90 -3.59 4.62
CA GLY A 37 8.32 -4.55 3.62
C GLY A 37 7.16 -5.25 2.89
N LEU A 38 6.00 -5.42 3.54
CA LEU A 38 4.79 -5.96 2.90
C LEU A 38 4.26 -5.06 1.77
N PHE A 39 4.47 -3.74 1.87
CA PHE A 39 4.02 -2.75 0.88
C PHE A 39 5.11 -2.41 -0.14
N GLU A 40 6.38 -2.44 0.28
CA GLU A 40 7.52 -2.21 -0.62
C GLU A 40 7.78 -3.40 -1.54
N GLY A 41 7.57 -4.62 -1.04
CA GLY A 41 7.73 -5.87 -1.78
C GLY A 41 6.43 -6.37 -2.41
N LEU A 42 5.52 -5.47 -2.83
CA LEU A 42 4.30 -5.89 -3.53
C LEU A 42 4.63 -6.49 -4.90
N MET A 43 4.04 -7.62 -5.22
CA MET A 43 4.16 -8.31 -6.50
C MET A 43 2.81 -8.36 -7.23
N PRO A 44 2.79 -8.32 -8.57
CA PRO A 44 1.58 -8.58 -9.35
C PRO A 44 1.12 -10.03 -9.15
N SER A 45 -0.18 -10.21 -8.92
CA SER A 45 -0.82 -11.53 -9.03
C SER A 45 -1.04 -11.93 -10.49
N ASP A 46 -1.43 -13.17 -10.72
CA ASP A 46 -1.80 -13.69 -12.06
C ASP A 46 -2.96 -12.90 -12.71
N LYS A 47 -3.75 -12.18 -11.90
CA LYS A 47 -4.83 -11.30 -12.38
C LYS A 47 -4.33 -9.96 -12.89
N PHE A 48 -3.02 -9.68 -12.77
CA PHE A 48 -2.41 -8.45 -13.24
C PHE A 48 -2.00 -8.59 -14.71
N ARG A 49 -2.81 -8.02 -15.61
CA ARG A 49 -2.53 -8.07 -17.05
C ARG A 49 -1.20 -7.40 -17.38
N PHE A 50 -0.43 -8.03 -18.27
CA PHE A 50 0.81 -7.49 -18.83
C PHE A 50 0.57 -6.10 -19.44
N GLY A 51 1.46 -5.14 -19.17
CA GLY A 51 1.34 -3.76 -19.64
C GLY A 51 0.51 -2.83 -18.75
N ASN A 52 -0.16 -3.34 -17.71
CA ASN A 52 -0.72 -2.48 -16.66
C ASN A 52 0.40 -1.94 -15.77
N TYR A 53 0.26 -0.71 -15.32
CA TYR A 53 1.07 -0.11 -14.27
C TYR A 53 0.15 0.42 -13.16
N CYS A 54 0.72 0.69 -11.99
CA CYS A 54 -0.02 1.33 -10.91
C CYS A 54 -0.41 2.76 -11.33
N LYS A 55 -1.62 2.92 -11.86
CA LYS A 55 -2.17 4.24 -12.14
C LYS A 55 -2.42 4.95 -10.81
N CYS A 56 -1.70 6.05 -10.60
CA CYS A 56 -1.91 6.96 -9.48
C CYS A 56 -2.66 8.23 -9.92
N THR A 57 -3.14 8.24 -11.17
CA THR A 57 -3.95 9.31 -11.75
C THR A 57 -5.20 8.70 -12.39
N PRO A 58 -6.42 9.06 -11.93
CA PRO A 58 -6.69 9.91 -10.76
C PRO A 58 -6.12 9.28 -9.46
N PRO A 59 -5.91 10.07 -8.38
CA PRO A 59 -5.26 9.61 -7.14
C PRO A 59 -6.18 8.74 -6.27
N ASP A 60 -6.75 7.70 -6.87
CA ASP A 60 -7.67 6.77 -6.24
C ASP A 60 -6.93 5.97 -5.16
N PRO A 61 -7.46 5.91 -3.92
CA PRO A 61 -6.79 5.23 -2.82
C PRO A 61 -6.62 3.75 -3.11
N PHE A 62 -5.51 3.18 -2.63
CA PHE A 62 -5.33 1.73 -2.65
C PHE A 62 -5.97 1.13 -1.41
N HIS A 63 -6.80 0.12 -1.66
CA HIS A 63 -7.43 -0.69 -0.62
C HIS A 63 -6.64 -1.99 -0.47
N PHE A 64 -6.23 -2.30 0.75
CA PHE A 64 -5.54 -3.53 1.11
C PHE A 64 -6.32 -4.26 2.19
N ASP A 65 -6.34 -5.58 2.12
CA ASP A 65 -6.74 -6.43 3.23
C ASP A 65 -5.47 -7.00 3.87
N LEU A 66 -5.16 -6.57 5.10
CA LEU A 66 -4.05 -7.12 5.86
C LEU A 66 -4.53 -8.38 6.57
N GLU A 67 -4.04 -9.53 6.12
CA GLU A 67 -4.45 -10.83 6.63
C GLU A 67 -3.36 -11.47 7.51
N LEU A 68 -3.76 -11.99 8.66
CA LEU A 68 -2.98 -12.92 9.47
C LEU A 68 -3.50 -14.34 9.24
N ARG A 69 -2.60 -15.25 8.86
CA ARG A 69 -2.91 -16.65 8.60
C ARG A 69 -2.01 -17.56 9.43
N ASP A 70 -2.52 -18.72 9.84
CA ASP A 70 -1.71 -19.76 10.49
C ASP A 70 -0.84 -20.53 9.47
N ASP A 71 -0.10 -21.51 9.96
CA ASP A 71 0.77 -22.38 9.17
C ASP A 71 0.01 -23.25 8.15
N ALA A 72 -1.25 -23.60 8.45
CA ALA A 72 -2.18 -24.25 7.54
C ALA A 72 -2.85 -23.27 6.55
N CYS A 73 -2.41 -22.02 6.50
CA CYS A 73 -2.97 -20.93 5.69
C CYS A 73 -4.42 -20.55 6.02
N LYS A 74 -4.95 -20.99 7.17
CA LYS A 74 -6.28 -20.58 7.65
C LYS A 74 -6.23 -19.12 8.08
N LEU A 75 -7.21 -18.34 7.64
CA LEU A 75 -7.36 -16.95 8.04
C LEU A 75 -7.71 -16.88 9.53
N LEU A 76 -6.83 -16.23 10.30
CA LEU A 76 -7.04 -15.97 11.73
C LEU A 76 -7.67 -14.59 11.92
N GLN A 77 -7.21 -13.58 11.18
CA GLN A 77 -7.71 -12.21 11.26
C GLN A 77 -7.48 -11.47 9.94
N SER A 78 -8.36 -10.51 9.63
CA SER A 78 -8.18 -9.57 8.53
C SER A 78 -8.47 -8.15 9.00
N THR A 79 -7.76 -7.16 8.46
CA THR A 79 -7.98 -5.74 8.77
C THR A 79 -7.86 -4.92 7.49
N PRO A 80 -8.89 -4.15 7.12
CA PRO A 80 -8.82 -3.30 5.93
C PRO A 80 -7.88 -2.11 6.18
N LEU A 81 -7.05 -1.80 5.20
CA LEU A 81 -6.14 -0.67 5.19
C LEU A 81 -6.35 0.15 3.92
N ILE A 82 -6.22 1.48 4.06
CA ILE A 82 -6.38 2.42 2.95
C ILE A 82 -5.09 3.24 2.83
N LYS A 83 -4.41 3.12 1.70
CA LYS A 83 -3.32 4.03 1.33
C LYS A 83 -3.89 5.14 0.44
N ARG A 84 -3.94 6.35 0.97
CA ARG A 84 -4.39 7.54 0.24
C ARG A 84 -3.21 8.17 -0.50
N TRP A 85 -3.38 8.43 -1.79
CA TRP A 85 -2.43 9.24 -2.57
C TRP A 85 -2.65 10.73 -2.37
N LEU A 86 -3.92 11.13 -2.15
CA LEU A 86 -4.31 12.50 -1.87
C LEU A 86 -4.89 12.58 -0.46
N HIS A 87 -4.32 13.46 0.36
CA HIS A 87 -4.88 13.75 1.68
C HIS A 87 -6.27 14.39 1.50
N PRO A 88 -7.30 14.00 2.29
CA PRO A 88 -8.68 14.48 2.09
C PRO A 88 -8.86 16.00 2.13
N ALA A 89 -7.93 16.69 2.79
CA ALA A 89 -7.96 18.14 2.94
C ALA A 89 -7.15 18.90 1.86
N VAL A 90 -6.52 18.19 0.91
CA VAL A 90 -5.82 18.83 -0.22
C VAL A 90 -6.82 19.10 -1.33
N LEU A 91 -6.87 20.35 -1.79
CA LEU A 91 -7.69 20.73 -2.94
C LEU A 91 -6.93 20.45 -4.24
N ARG A 92 -7.54 19.67 -5.13
CA ARG A 92 -7.04 19.41 -6.49
C ARG A 92 -7.81 20.28 -7.48
N LYS A 93 -7.12 21.16 -8.21
CA LYS A 93 -7.69 22.06 -9.22
C LYS A 93 -6.99 21.83 -10.57
N GLU A 94 -7.75 21.59 -11.64
CA GLU A 94 -7.19 21.66 -13.00
C GLU A 94 -7.02 23.13 -13.39
N ILE A 95 -5.90 23.45 -14.04
CA ILE A 95 -5.57 24.80 -14.50
C ILE A 95 -5.31 24.80 -16.01
N GLU A 96 -5.84 25.80 -16.68
CA GLU A 96 -5.63 26.11 -18.10
C GLU A 96 -5.56 27.64 -18.24
N GLU A 97 -4.38 28.22 -18.02
CA GLU A 97 -4.17 29.67 -17.96
C GLU A 97 -2.87 30.03 -18.69
N ASP A 98 -2.87 31.07 -19.54
CA ASP A 98 -1.68 31.57 -20.27
C ASP A 98 -0.87 30.50 -21.02
N GLY A 99 -1.54 29.48 -21.57
CA GLY A 99 -0.91 28.37 -22.28
C GLY A 99 -0.34 27.27 -21.36
N ILE A 100 -0.53 27.38 -20.04
CA ILE A 100 -0.17 26.36 -19.06
C ILE A 100 -1.39 25.47 -18.81
N CYS A 101 -1.24 24.17 -19.07
CA CYS A 101 -2.22 23.14 -18.72
C CYS A 101 -1.62 22.21 -17.67
N GLY A 102 -2.32 21.98 -16.56
CA GLY A 102 -1.83 21.09 -15.50
C GLY A 102 -2.81 20.92 -14.34
N THR A 103 -2.33 20.25 -13.28
CA THR A 103 -3.08 20.03 -12.05
C THR A 103 -2.37 20.71 -10.88
N LEU A 104 -3.05 21.62 -10.20
CA LEU A 104 -2.61 22.28 -8.97
C LEU A 104 -3.13 21.53 -7.74
N PHE A 105 -2.27 21.32 -6.75
CA PHE A 105 -2.61 20.73 -5.46
C PHE A 105 -2.35 21.74 -4.34
N LEU A 106 -3.38 22.12 -3.59
CA LEU A 106 -3.29 23.13 -2.52
C LEU A 106 -3.44 22.46 -1.15
N PRO A 107 -2.55 22.74 -0.18
CA PRO A 107 -2.72 22.25 1.18
C PRO A 107 -3.97 22.84 1.84
N PRO A 108 -4.46 22.24 2.94
CA PRO A 108 -5.57 22.84 3.68
C PRO A 108 -5.19 24.21 4.25
N GLY A 109 -6.11 25.16 4.16
CA GLY A 109 -5.93 26.54 4.65
C GLY A 109 -6.03 27.58 3.53
N LYS A 110 -6.07 28.86 3.91
CA LYS A 110 -5.99 29.96 2.94
C LYS A 110 -4.52 30.17 2.58
N THR A 111 -4.12 29.80 1.37
CA THR A 111 -2.94 30.39 0.74
C THR A 111 -3.27 31.85 0.44
N HIS A 112 -2.66 32.76 1.20
CA HIS A 112 -2.68 34.21 0.95
C HIS A 112 -1.94 34.54 -0.33
#